data_AF-R1HJE4-F1
#
_entry.id   AF-R1HJE4-F1
#
_cell.length_a   1.000
_cell.length_b   1.000
_cell.length_c   1.000
_cell.angle_alpha   90.00
_cell.angle_beta   90.00
_cell.angle_gamma   90.00
#
_symmetry.space_group_name_H-M   'P 1'
#
loop_
_entity.id
_entity.type
_entity.pdbx_description
1 polymer ?
#
loop_
_entity_poly.entity_id
_entity_poly.type
_entity_poly.pdbx_seq_one_letter_code
_entity_poly.pdbx_strand_id
1 'polypeptide(L)'
;MAELPPPERETPPRRAPAPAGVRTWGGAFTAEQYALLEVTPPGGHRLIGHGADITVSFRPGPHADADRIEFVQLARTVQNDEPYNKYTANDKETRTAESRMVPGDGAHIDQLPRVPSPWFAPATPGYRRRNAAGKWQATDASMHDTPTLSSGDIGTSAAEAHTGEWSQQFETAVVATAGAQKGTYYGSVRWGWRWPEPLARRDPELLKFEIVSAGVPSPTFLAAAKLWNDSLTSEGARPEPVPIAENRKVKAKSAQLWDDPVKRRTIAALPKGTPVQRIDVRPRSSVPSRSWFWAKVTVTGGPDAGRTGWLWLTDLS
;
A
#
# COMPACT_ATOMS: atom_id res chain seq x y z
N MET A 1 -36.84 -24.39 -39.76
CA MET A 1 -36.51 -23.82 -38.45
C MET A 1 -35.11 -24.30 -38.12
N ALA A 2 -34.13 -23.38 -38.07
CA ALA A 2 -32.76 -23.74 -37.73
C ALA A 2 -32.62 -23.82 -36.19
N GLU A 3 -32.07 -24.91 -35.70
CA GLU A 3 -31.76 -25.12 -34.28
C GLU A 3 -30.81 -24.03 -33.77
N LEU A 4 -31.16 -23.42 -32.64
CA LEU A 4 -30.28 -22.50 -31.94
C LEU A 4 -29.10 -23.29 -31.34
N PRO A 5 -27.86 -22.76 -31.44
CA PRO A 5 -26.70 -23.42 -30.85
C PRO A 5 -26.85 -23.49 -29.32
N PRO A 6 -26.29 -24.55 -28.69
CA PRO A 6 -26.33 -24.71 -27.25
C PRO A 6 -25.59 -23.55 -26.55
N PRO A 7 -26.02 -23.16 -25.33
CA PRO A 7 -25.36 -22.10 -24.57
C PRO A 7 -23.89 -22.48 -24.31
N GLU A 8 -22.98 -21.55 -24.63
CA GLU A 8 -21.56 -21.67 -24.31
C GLU A 8 -21.37 -21.93 -22.82
N ARG A 9 -20.64 -23.00 -22.49
CA ARG A 9 -20.26 -23.31 -21.11
C ARG A 9 -19.32 -22.21 -20.62
N GLU A 10 -19.73 -21.50 -19.56
CA GLU A 10 -18.84 -20.61 -18.81
C GLU A 10 -17.56 -21.36 -18.46
N THR A 11 -16.44 -20.92 -19.03
CA THR A 11 -15.14 -21.50 -18.73
C THR A 11 -14.72 -20.97 -17.37
N PRO A 12 -14.42 -21.83 -16.38
CA PRO A 12 -14.04 -21.36 -15.05
C PRO A 12 -12.82 -20.44 -15.14
N PRO A 13 -12.76 -19.35 -14.35
CA PRO A 13 -11.68 -18.38 -14.44
C PRO A 13 -10.34 -19.08 -14.26
N ARG A 14 -9.40 -18.75 -15.16
CA ARG A 14 -8.06 -19.32 -15.21
C ARG A 14 -7.29 -18.91 -13.94
N ARG A 15 -7.32 -19.75 -12.91
CA ARG A 15 -6.60 -19.52 -11.65
C ARG A 15 -5.10 -19.66 -11.87
N ALA A 16 -4.34 -18.60 -11.59
CA ALA A 16 -2.90 -18.73 -11.40
C ALA A 16 -2.63 -19.53 -10.12
N PRO A 17 -1.59 -20.39 -10.07
CA PRO A 17 -1.19 -21.01 -8.81
C PRO A 17 -0.86 -19.92 -7.78
N ALA A 18 -1.34 -20.08 -6.54
CA ALA A 18 -1.09 -19.12 -5.47
C ALA A 18 0.42 -18.91 -5.33
N PRO A 19 0.93 -17.67 -5.45
CA PRO A 19 2.35 -17.41 -5.36
C PRO A 19 2.85 -17.77 -3.95
N ALA A 20 4.06 -18.33 -3.87
CA ALA A 20 4.72 -18.57 -2.60
C ALA A 20 4.79 -17.27 -1.80
N GLY A 21 4.52 -17.34 -0.49
CA GLY A 21 4.48 -16.16 0.37
C GLY A 21 5.77 -15.33 0.29
N VAL A 22 5.60 -14.02 0.17
CA VAL A 22 6.67 -13.04 -0.02
C VAL A 22 7.11 -12.49 1.33
N ARG A 23 8.36 -12.74 1.73
CA ARG A 23 8.86 -12.39 3.08
C ARG A 23 9.44 -10.97 3.14
N THR A 24 9.27 -10.33 4.29
CA THR A 24 9.83 -9.03 4.63
C THR A 24 10.50 -9.09 6.01
N TRP A 25 11.07 -7.99 6.52
CA TRP A 25 11.63 -8.00 7.88
C TRP A 25 10.53 -8.13 8.96
N GLY A 26 9.33 -7.62 8.66
CA GLY A 26 8.21 -7.52 9.59
C GLY A 26 7.23 -8.69 9.52
N GLY A 27 7.28 -9.52 8.47
CA GLY A 27 6.30 -10.60 8.27
C GLY A 27 6.35 -11.21 6.86
N ALA A 28 5.21 -11.68 6.38
CA ALA A 28 5.08 -12.23 5.04
C ALA A 28 3.72 -11.89 4.42
N PHE A 29 3.75 -11.55 3.13
CA PHE A 29 2.56 -11.37 2.30
C PHE A 29 2.19 -12.67 1.59
N THR A 30 0.90 -12.91 1.40
CA THR A 30 0.36 -13.97 0.56
C THR A 30 -0.77 -13.43 -0.30
N ALA A 31 -0.86 -13.90 -1.54
CA ALA A 31 -2.06 -13.73 -2.37
C ALA A 31 -2.82 -15.07 -2.36
N GLU A 32 -3.92 -15.14 -1.63
CA GLU A 32 -4.71 -16.36 -1.45
C GLU A 32 -5.61 -16.62 -2.66
N GLN A 33 -6.19 -15.55 -3.18
CA GLN A 33 -6.94 -15.49 -4.42
C GLN A 33 -6.27 -14.44 -5.30
N TYR A 34 -6.03 -14.75 -6.57
CA TYR A 34 -5.56 -13.79 -7.56
C TYR A 34 -5.95 -14.28 -8.95
N ALA A 35 -7.03 -13.72 -9.47
CA ALA A 35 -7.63 -14.12 -10.74
C ALA A 35 -8.00 -12.92 -11.58
N LEU A 36 -8.06 -13.10 -12.90
CA LEU A 36 -8.69 -12.13 -13.79
C LEU A 36 -10.19 -12.10 -13.51
N LEU A 37 -10.74 -10.89 -13.51
CA LEU A 37 -12.16 -10.66 -13.40
C LEU A 37 -12.68 -10.18 -14.76
N GLU A 38 -13.74 -10.82 -15.24
CA GLU A 38 -14.53 -10.35 -16.37
C GLU A 38 -15.76 -9.64 -15.84
N VAL A 39 -16.08 -8.48 -16.43
CA VAL A 39 -17.25 -7.70 -16.03
C VAL A 39 -18.33 -7.84 -17.10
N THR A 40 -19.49 -8.34 -16.70
CA THR A 40 -20.70 -8.41 -17.52
C THR A 40 -21.81 -7.56 -16.89
N PRO A 41 -22.66 -6.87 -17.67
CA PRO A 41 -23.76 -6.11 -17.13
C PRO A 41 -24.83 -7.07 -16.59
N PRO A 42 -25.65 -6.63 -15.61
CA PRO A 42 -26.77 -7.44 -15.11
C PRO A 42 -27.69 -7.88 -16.25
N GLY A 43 -27.82 -9.19 -16.46
CA GLY A 43 -28.69 -9.78 -17.49
C GLY A 43 -28.15 -9.75 -18.92
N GLY A 44 -26.89 -9.34 -19.14
CA GLY A 44 -26.25 -9.35 -20.46
C GLY A 44 -25.16 -10.40 -20.59
N HIS A 45 -24.98 -10.93 -21.79
CA HIS A 45 -23.86 -11.83 -22.15
C HIS A 45 -22.64 -11.07 -22.69
N ARG A 46 -22.70 -9.74 -22.74
CA ARG A 46 -21.63 -8.93 -23.31
C ARG A 46 -20.63 -8.56 -22.24
N LEU A 47 -19.39 -8.98 -22.41
CA LEU A 47 -18.24 -8.47 -21.68
C LEU A 47 -18.14 -6.94 -21.85
N ILE A 48 -18.10 -6.21 -20.74
CA ILE A 48 -18.03 -4.73 -20.70
C ILE A 48 -16.77 -4.22 -19.99
N GLY A 49 -15.90 -5.12 -19.55
CA GLY A 49 -14.72 -4.73 -18.78
C GLY A 49 -13.90 -5.89 -18.25
N HIS A 50 -12.72 -5.56 -17.74
CA HIS A 50 -11.80 -6.49 -17.09
C HIS A 50 -11.26 -5.92 -15.79
N GLY A 51 -10.76 -6.80 -14.95
CA GLY A 51 -10.15 -6.45 -13.68
C GLY A 51 -9.31 -7.57 -13.10
N ALA A 52 -9.03 -7.42 -11.81
CA ALA A 52 -8.51 -8.51 -10.99
C ALA A 52 -9.45 -8.73 -9.80
N ASP A 53 -9.45 -9.94 -9.28
CA ASP A 53 -10.00 -10.30 -7.98
C ASP A 53 -8.85 -10.86 -7.14
N ILE A 54 -8.51 -10.16 -6.05
CA ILE A 54 -7.37 -10.49 -5.21
C ILE A 54 -7.72 -10.46 -3.73
N THR A 55 -7.21 -11.45 -2.99
CA THR A 55 -7.14 -11.39 -1.52
C THR A 55 -5.68 -11.39 -1.10
N VAL A 56 -5.25 -10.31 -0.45
CA VAL A 56 -3.90 -10.14 0.08
C VAL A 56 -3.94 -10.27 1.60
N SER A 57 -3.14 -11.18 2.14
CA SER A 57 -2.96 -11.33 3.59
C SER A 57 -1.53 -11.00 3.99
N PHE A 58 -1.36 -10.45 5.19
CA PHE A 58 -0.07 -10.22 5.82
C PHE A 58 -0.02 -10.89 7.18
N ARG A 59 0.90 -11.86 7.33
CA ARG A 59 1.21 -12.51 8.59
C ARG A 59 2.34 -11.80 9.31
N PRO A 60 2.10 -11.18 10.48
CA PRO A 60 3.16 -10.53 11.25
C PRO A 60 4.22 -11.53 11.73
N GLY A 61 5.49 -11.20 11.50
CA GLY A 61 6.65 -11.99 11.93
C GLY A 61 7.09 -11.68 13.36
N PRO A 62 8.11 -12.37 13.89
CA PRO A 62 8.58 -12.21 15.27
C PRO A 62 9.06 -10.80 15.67
N HIS A 63 9.38 -9.96 14.68
CA HIS A 63 9.86 -8.58 14.88
C HIS A 63 8.74 -7.53 14.85
N ALA A 64 7.50 -7.89 14.49
CA ALA A 64 6.37 -6.97 14.54
C ALA A 64 5.88 -6.77 15.98
N ASP A 65 5.67 -5.53 16.40
CA ASP A 65 5.13 -5.13 17.71
C ASP A 65 4.16 -3.97 17.51
N ALA A 66 2.92 -4.31 17.15
CA ALA A 66 1.86 -3.38 16.81
C ALA A 66 0.50 -3.88 17.31
N ASP A 67 -0.28 -2.95 17.85
CA ASP A 67 -1.64 -3.20 18.31
C ASP A 67 -2.65 -3.21 17.17
N ARG A 68 -2.30 -2.59 16.04
CA ARG A 68 -3.10 -2.54 14.81
C ARG A 68 -2.19 -2.41 13.60
N ILE A 69 -2.43 -3.25 12.61
CA ILE A 69 -1.70 -3.34 11.35
C ILE A 69 -2.70 -3.23 10.22
N GLU A 70 -2.50 -2.29 9.31
CA GLU A 70 -3.44 -1.97 8.23
C GLU A 70 -2.74 -1.87 6.87
N PHE A 71 -3.55 -1.94 5.82
CA PHE A 71 -3.11 -1.76 4.45
C PHE A 71 -3.35 -0.32 3.97
N VAL A 72 -2.39 0.19 3.21
CA VAL A 72 -2.54 1.38 2.36
C VAL A 72 -2.08 0.99 0.96
N GLN A 73 -2.81 1.43 -0.04
CA GLN A 73 -2.57 1.04 -1.42
C GLN A 73 -2.29 2.29 -2.25
N LEU A 74 -1.27 2.20 -3.08
CA LEU A 74 -1.03 3.10 -4.20
C LEU A 74 -1.68 2.48 -5.43
N ALA A 75 -2.44 3.26 -6.20
CA ALA A 75 -2.99 2.85 -7.47
C ALA A 75 -2.43 3.73 -8.60
N ARG A 76 -2.17 3.11 -9.75
CA ARG A 76 -1.87 3.78 -11.02
C ARG A 76 -2.71 3.16 -12.12
N THR A 77 -3.60 3.96 -12.70
CA THR A 77 -4.37 3.57 -13.89
C THR A 77 -3.70 4.20 -15.12
N VAL A 78 -3.50 3.40 -16.16
CA VAL A 78 -2.87 3.83 -17.41
C VAL A 78 -3.78 3.46 -18.57
N GLN A 79 -3.97 4.40 -19.49
CA GLN A 79 -4.66 4.22 -20.75
C GLN A 79 -3.73 4.65 -21.89
N ASN A 80 -3.45 3.77 -22.85
CA ASN A 80 -2.56 4.04 -23.98
C ASN A 80 -1.21 4.66 -23.53
N ASP A 81 -0.58 4.03 -22.54
CA ASP A 81 0.66 4.48 -21.88
C ASP A 81 0.61 5.83 -21.13
N GLU A 82 -0.56 6.48 -21.08
CA GLU A 82 -0.74 7.74 -20.36
C GLU A 82 -1.48 7.54 -19.02
N PRO A 83 -1.13 8.30 -17.96
CA PRO A 83 -1.91 8.35 -16.74
C PRO A 83 -3.39 8.65 -16.97
N TYR A 84 -4.28 7.86 -16.37
CA TYR A 84 -5.72 8.04 -16.47
C TYR A 84 -6.36 8.29 -15.11
N ASN A 85 -7.21 9.32 -15.03
CA ASN A 85 -8.01 9.62 -13.85
C ASN A 85 -9.39 8.95 -13.93
N LYS A 86 -9.61 7.91 -13.11
CA LYS A 86 -10.88 7.19 -13.01
C LYS A 86 -11.99 7.94 -12.26
N TYR A 87 -11.69 9.09 -11.64
CA TYR A 87 -12.63 9.84 -10.82
C TYR A 87 -13.14 11.08 -11.56
N THR A 88 -14.17 10.91 -12.40
CA THR A 88 -14.72 12.01 -13.21
C THR A 88 -16.19 12.33 -12.94
N ALA A 89 -16.73 11.80 -11.84
CA ALA A 89 -18.15 11.94 -11.48
C ALA A 89 -18.64 13.39 -11.40
N ASN A 90 -17.78 14.30 -10.97
CA ASN A 90 -18.03 15.75 -10.96
C ASN A 90 -16.70 16.52 -10.82
N ASP A 91 -16.70 17.79 -11.22
CA ASP A 91 -15.50 18.65 -11.22
C ASP A 91 -14.80 18.78 -9.85
N LYS A 92 -15.53 18.62 -8.75
CA LYS A 92 -14.96 18.71 -7.40
C LYS A 92 -14.15 17.46 -7.09
N GLU A 93 -14.73 16.28 -7.32
CA GLU A 93 -14.04 14.99 -7.16
C GLU A 93 -12.88 14.83 -8.16
N THR A 94 -13.06 15.26 -9.41
CA THR A 94 -11.99 15.28 -10.44
C THR A 94 -10.79 16.09 -9.96
N ARG A 95 -11.00 17.35 -9.55
CA ARG A 95 -9.91 18.22 -9.07
C ARG A 95 -9.22 17.68 -7.82
N THR A 96 -9.99 17.11 -6.89
CA THR A 96 -9.40 16.48 -5.70
C THR A 96 -8.54 15.27 -6.08
N ALA A 97 -9.02 14.40 -6.97
CA ALA A 97 -8.26 13.26 -7.46
C ALA A 97 -6.95 13.70 -8.14
N GLU A 98 -7.02 14.64 -9.08
CA GLU A 98 -5.85 15.19 -9.79
C GLU A 98 -4.84 15.82 -8.83
N SER A 99 -5.31 16.54 -7.80
CA SER A 99 -4.43 17.13 -6.79
C SER A 99 -3.64 16.11 -5.95
N ARG A 100 -4.08 14.85 -5.94
CA ARG A 100 -3.47 13.73 -5.20
C ARG A 100 -2.59 12.84 -6.08
N MET A 101 -2.55 13.07 -7.40
CA MET A 101 -1.75 12.31 -8.34
C MET A 101 -0.31 12.80 -8.38
N VAL A 102 0.63 11.86 -8.36
CA VAL A 102 2.04 12.15 -8.61
C VAL A 102 2.19 12.71 -10.04
N PRO A 103 2.71 13.94 -10.23
CA PRO A 103 2.80 14.56 -11.55
C PRO A 103 3.57 13.71 -12.56
N GLY A 104 2.99 13.52 -13.74
CA GLY A 104 3.56 12.70 -14.83
C GLY A 104 3.45 11.18 -14.64
N ASP A 105 3.21 10.70 -13.41
CA ASP A 105 3.08 9.26 -13.13
C ASP A 105 1.61 8.81 -12.96
N GLY A 106 0.76 9.69 -12.41
CA GLY A 106 -0.65 9.40 -12.15
C GLY A 106 -0.93 8.56 -10.91
N ALA A 107 0.11 8.04 -10.26
CA ALA A 107 -0.07 7.25 -9.06
C ALA A 107 -0.62 8.09 -7.90
N HIS A 108 -1.54 7.51 -7.12
CA HIS A 108 -2.20 8.16 -5.98
C HIS A 108 -2.57 7.13 -4.92
N ILE A 109 -2.82 7.57 -3.69
CA ILE A 109 -3.38 6.69 -2.64
C ILE A 109 -4.79 6.28 -3.06
N ASP A 110 -5.04 4.97 -3.14
CA ASP A 110 -6.26 4.39 -3.71
C ASP A 110 -7.45 4.55 -2.76
N GLN A 111 -8.03 5.74 -2.81
CA GLN A 111 -9.19 6.13 -2.02
C GLN A 111 -10.04 7.10 -2.82
N LEU A 112 -11.35 7.06 -2.57
CA LEU A 112 -12.29 7.98 -3.19
C LEU A 112 -11.98 9.42 -2.75
N PRO A 113 -12.17 10.42 -3.63
CA PRO A 113 -11.91 11.84 -3.31
C PRO A 113 -12.60 12.35 -2.04
N ARG A 114 -13.78 11.83 -1.72
CA ARG A 114 -14.56 12.18 -0.51
C ARG A 114 -14.13 11.47 0.78
N VAL A 115 -13.40 10.36 0.69
CA VAL A 115 -13.02 9.55 1.84
C VAL A 115 -11.79 10.18 2.52
N PRO A 116 -11.83 10.46 3.84
CA PRO A 116 -10.70 11.05 4.55
C PRO A 116 -9.71 10.00 5.07
N SER A 117 -10.03 8.71 5.03
CA SER A 117 -9.18 7.63 5.53
C SER A 117 -8.32 7.06 4.40
N PRO A 118 -6.99 6.90 4.56
CA PRO A 118 -6.15 6.23 3.58
C PRO A 118 -6.23 4.70 3.66
N TRP A 119 -6.74 4.17 4.77
CA TRP A 119 -6.76 2.74 5.05
C TRP A 119 -7.74 2.03 4.12
N PHE A 120 -7.28 0.95 3.51
CA PHE A 120 -8.10 0.17 2.59
C PHE A 120 -9.32 -0.41 3.31
N ALA A 121 -10.53 -0.07 2.86
CA ALA A 121 -11.77 -0.68 3.30
C ALA A 121 -12.32 -1.53 2.15
N PRO A 122 -12.64 -2.83 2.33
CA PRO A 122 -12.98 -3.53 3.57
C PRO A 122 -11.85 -4.42 4.15
N ALA A 123 -10.66 -3.88 4.45
CA ALA A 123 -9.61 -4.68 5.10
C ALA A 123 -9.97 -5.11 6.53
N THR A 124 -9.48 -6.29 6.93
CA THR A 124 -9.44 -6.74 8.32
C THR A 124 -8.07 -6.40 8.92
N PRO A 125 -7.98 -5.51 9.92
CA PRO A 125 -6.71 -5.18 10.55
C PRO A 125 -6.11 -6.38 11.28
N GLY A 126 -4.79 -6.54 11.16
CA GLY A 126 -4.02 -7.53 11.92
C GLY A 126 -3.40 -6.92 13.18
N TYR A 127 -2.69 -7.74 13.95
CA TYR A 127 -1.85 -7.28 15.06
C TYR A 127 -0.76 -8.29 15.40
N ARG A 128 0.27 -7.82 16.10
CA ARG A 128 1.16 -8.66 16.90
C ARG A 128 1.57 -7.90 18.14
N ARG A 129 1.04 -8.31 19.29
CA ARG A 129 1.20 -7.61 20.57
C ARG A 129 1.32 -8.59 21.73
N ARG A 130 1.73 -8.09 22.89
CA ARG A 130 1.70 -8.86 24.13
C ARG A 130 0.33 -8.69 24.80
N ASN A 131 -0.24 -9.78 25.29
CA ASN A 131 -1.42 -9.71 26.15
C ASN A 131 -1.06 -9.28 27.58
N ALA A 132 -2.06 -9.16 28.46
CA ALA A 132 -1.84 -8.77 29.86
C ALA A 132 -0.88 -9.69 30.64
N ALA A 133 -0.73 -10.96 30.22
CA ALA A 133 0.21 -11.92 30.78
C ALA A 133 1.61 -11.87 30.13
N GLY A 134 1.87 -10.88 29.27
CA GLY A 134 3.15 -10.71 28.57
C GLY A 134 3.39 -11.69 27.41
N LYS A 135 2.43 -12.57 27.09
CA LYS A 135 2.52 -13.55 25.99
C LYS A 135 2.20 -12.89 24.67
N TRP A 136 2.98 -13.20 23.63
CA TRP A 136 2.72 -12.75 22.28
C TRP A 136 1.45 -13.37 21.72
N GLN A 137 0.64 -12.55 21.07
CA GLN A 137 -0.50 -12.94 20.25
C GLN A 137 -0.36 -12.27 18.89
N ALA A 138 -0.80 -12.95 17.83
CA ALA A 138 -0.78 -12.42 16.48
C ALA A 138 -2.09 -12.75 15.75
N THR A 139 -2.47 -11.89 14.83
CA THR A 139 -3.56 -12.10 13.88
C THR A 139 -3.15 -11.50 12.56
N ASP A 140 -3.38 -12.25 11.48
CA ASP A 140 -3.04 -11.84 10.13
C ASP A 140 -3.94 -10.64 9.73
N ALA A 141 -3.37 -9.66 9.03
CA ALA A 141 -4.16 -8.63 8.37
C ALA A 141 -4.59 -9.16 7.01
N SER A 142 -5.79 -8.82 6.54
CA SER A 142 -6.22 -9.16 5.17
C SER A 142 -6.94 -8.02 4.48
N MET A 143 -6.85 -7.97 3.15
CA MET A 143 -7.66 -7.12 2.29
C MET A 143 -8.17 -7.93 1.09
N HIS A 144 -9.40 -7.63 0.66
CA HIS A 144 -9.99 -8.15 -0.57
C HIS A 144 -10.29 -6.99 -1.50
N ASP A 145 -9.84 -7.07 -2.73
CA ASP A 145 -10.01 -6.02 -3.73
C ASP A 145 -10.42 -6.61 -5.08
N THR A 146 -11.28 -5.89 -5.78
CA THR A 146 -11.78 -6.27 -7.10
C THR A 146 -11.70 -5.08 -8.06
N PRO A 147 -10.50 -4.55 -8.34
CA PRO A 147 -10.37 -3.40 -9.21
C PRO A 147 -10.73 -3.81 -10.64
N THR A 148 -11.80 -3.20 -11.14
CA THR A 148 -12.27 -3.35 -12.52
C THR A 148 -12.09 -2.06 -13.29
N LEU A 149 -12.04 -2.19 -14.61
CA LEU A 149 -12.38 -1.15 -15.57
C LEU A 149 -13.61 -1.66 -16.29
N SER A 150 -14.76 -1.06 -16.01
CA SER A 150 -16.04 -1.39 -16.64
C SER A 150 -16.58 -0.20 -17.43
N SER A 151 -17.51 -0.47 -18.35
CA SER A 151 -18.31 0.57 -19.03
C SER A 151 -19.22 1.41 -18.09
N GLY A 152 -19.06 1.27 -16.78
CA GLY A 152 -19.80 1.98 -15.73
C GLY A 152 -18.90 2.54 -14.63
N ASP A 153 -17.57 2.42 -14.76
CA ASP A 153 -16.66 3.25 -13.97
C ASP A 153 -16.99 4.70 -14.33
N ILE A 154 -17.13 5.57 -13.33
CA ILE A 154 -17.76 6.86 -13.54
C ILE A 154 -16.92 7.68 -14.54
N GLY A 155 -17.44 7.74 -15.78
CA GLY A 155 -16.87 8.45 -16.92
C GLY A 155 -16.09 7.62 -17.96
N THR A 156 -16.06 6.29 -17.87
CA THR A 156 -15.54 5.44 -18.95
C THR A 156 -16.68 4.75 -19.69
N SER A 157 -16.92 5.13 -20.95
CA SER A 157 -17.93 4.45 -21.77
C SER A 157 -17.48 3.03 -22.16
N ALA A 158 -18.43 2.15 -22.49
CA ALA A 158 -18.11 0.82 -23.02
C ALA A 158 -17.20 0.91 -24.26
N ALA A 159 -17.45 1.90 -25.13
CA ALA A 159 -16.64 2.09 -26.32
C ALA A 159 -15.18 2.38 -25.94
N GLU A 160 -14.93 3.30 -25.00
CA GLU A 160 -13.59 3.68 -24.56
C GLU A 160 -12.86 2.55 -23.83
N ALA A 161 -13.57 1.80 -22.98
CA ALA A 161 -13.02 0.65 -22.27
C ALA A 161 -12.51 -0.45 -23.23
N HIS A 162 -13.06 -0.52 -24.46
CA HIS A 162 -12.75 -1.58 -25.44
C HIS A 162 -11.81 -1.16 -26.58
N THR A 163 -11.35 0.09 -26.64
CA THR A 163 -10.58 0.60 -27.79
C THR A 163 -9.14 1.01 -27.48
N GLY A 164 -8.69 0.93 -26.23
CA GLY A 164 -7.34 1.36 -25.83
C GLY A 164 -6.63 0.36 -24.93
N GLU A 165 -5.30 0.41 -24.90
CA GLU A 165 -4.53 -0.42 -23.98
C GLU A 165 -4.77 0.08 -22.56
N TRP A 166 -5.07 -0.83 -21.63
CA TRP A 166 -5.38 -0.48 -20.25
C TRP A 166 -4.47 -1.22 -19.27
N SER A 167 -4.11 -0.57 -18.17
CA SER A 167 -3.59 -1.29 -17.01
C SER A 167 -3.94 -0.60 -15.70
N GLN A 168 -4.05 -1.40 -14.64
CA GLN A 168 -4.03 -0.91 -13.28
C GLN A 168 -2.92 -1.62 -12.52
N GLN A 169 -2.03 -0.82 -11.93
CA GLN A 169 -0.91 -1.28 -11.14
C GLN A 169 -1.07 -0.79 -9.71
N PHE A 170 -0.80 -1.68 -8.76
CA PHE A 170 -0.92 -1.39 -7.35
C PHE A 170 0.39 -1.66 -6.62
N GLU A 171 0.68 -0.83 -5.63
CA GLU A 171 1.62 -1.16 -4.55
C GLU A 171 0.84 -1.15 -3.23
N THR A 172 0.70 -2.32 -2.63
CA THR A 172 0.02 -2.50 -1.35
C THR A 172 1.05 -2.58 -0.24
N ALA A 173 1.02 -1.62 0.68
CA ALA A 173 1.92 -1.54 1.82
C ALA A 173 1.19 -1.90 3.13
N VAL A 174 1.91 -2.53 4.05
CA VAL A 174 1.44 -2.83 5.39
C VAL A 174 2.13 -1.92 6.39
N VAL A 175 1.35 -1.30 7.27
CA VAL A 175 1.85 -0.32 8.23
C VAL A 175 1.22 -0.51 9.61
N ALA A 176 2.02 -0.32 10.67
CA ALA A 176 1.52 -0.28 12.03
C ALA A 176 0.83 1.06 12.30
N THR A 177 -0.49 1.05 12.54
CA THR A 177 -1.26 2.27 12.83
C THR A 177 -1.43 2.52 14.33
N ALA A 178 -1.17 1.50 15.17
CA ALA A 178 -1.15 1.59 16.62
C ALA A 178 -0.07 0.71 17.27
N GLY A 179 0.27 1.00 18.53
CA GLY A 179 1.26 0.26 19.32
C GLY A 179 2.69 0.82 19.24
N ALA A 180 3.65 0.05 19.74
CA ALA A 180 5.06 0.46 19.88
C ALA A 180 5.67 0.90 18.53
N GLN A 181 5.35 0.16 17.46
CA GLN A 181 5.84 0.42 16.11
C GLN A 181 4.96 1.37 15.29
N LYS A 182 4.01 2.12 15.88
CA LYS A 182 3.16 3.06 15.13
C LYS A 182 3.97 3.93 14.14
N GLY A 183 3.55 3.90 12.87
CA GLY A 183 4.15 4.56 11.71
C GLY A 183 5.21 3.74 10.96
N THR A 184 5.53 2.53 11.44
CA THR A 184 6.50 1.64 10.78
C THR A 184 5.84 0.85 9.66
N TYR A 185 6.49 0.78 8.49
CA TYR A 185 6.10 -0.11 7.41
C TYR A 185 6.73 -1.49 7.55
N TYR A 186 5.95 -2.55 7.33
CA TYR A 186 6.45 -3.92 7.32
C TYR A 186 6.81 -4.42 5.92
N GLY A 187 6.66 -3.60 4.89
CA GLY A 187 6.95 -3.91 3.50
C GLY A 187 5.78 -3.57 2.58
N SER A 188 6.00 -3.81 1.29
CA SER A 188 5.01 -3.62 0.25
C SER A 188 5.17 -4.64 -0.89
N VAL A 189 4.06 -4.92 -1.55
CA VAL A 189 3.96 -5.83 -2.71
C VAL A 189 3.32 -5.14 -3.90
N ARG A 190 3.72 -5.56 -5.10
CA ARG A 190 3.12 -5.13 -6.37
C ARG A 190 2.20 -6.20 -6.90
N TRP A 191 1.09 -5.77 -7.49
CA TRP A 191 0.13 -6.58 -8.23
C TRP A 191 -0.69 -5.70 -9.17
N GLY A 192 -1.60 -6.28 -9.94
CA GLY A 192 -2.48 -5.56 -10.85
C GLY A 192 -2.79 -6.35 -12.11
N TRP A 193 -3.23 -5.67 -13.15
CA TRP A 193 -3.57 -6.32 -14.41
C TRP A 193 -3.31 -5.37 -15.59
N ARG A 194 -3.19 -5.94 -16.78
CA ARG A 194 -3.06 -5.21 -18.05
C ARG A 194 -3.93 -5.85 -19.13
N TRP A 195 -4.43 -5.02 -20.02
CA TRP A 195 -5.11 -5.41 -21.24
C TRP A 195 -4.38 -4.76 -22.43
N PRO A 196 -3.38 -5.47 -23.00
CA PRO A 196 -2.44 -4.85 -23.93
C PRO A 196 -3.05 -4.60 -25.31
N GLU A 197 -3.97 -5.44 -25.78
CA GLU A 197 -4.49 -5.33 -27.15
C GLU A 197 -5.99 -5.69 -27.21
N PRO A 198 -6.90 -4.85 -26.68
CA PRO A 198 -8.34 -5.15 -26.68
C PRO A 198 -8.90 -5.35 -28.08
N LEU A 199 -8.44 -4.57 -29.05
CA LEU A 199 -8.87 -4.65 -30.44
C LEU A 199 -8.45 -5.96 -31.11
N ALA A 200 -7.34 -6.56 -30.68
CA ALA A 200 -6.88 -7.88 -31.13
C ALA A 200 -7.55 -9.04 -30.35
N ARG A 201 -8.47 -8.74 -29.42
CA ARG A 201 -9.11 -9.70 -28.51
C ARG A 201 -8.10 -10.55 -27.73
N ARG A 202 -6.94 -9.97 -27.41
CA ARG A 202 -5.99 -10.63 -26.53
C ARG A 202 -6.54 -10.60 -25.11
N ASP A 203 -6.44 -11.75 -24.43
CA ASP A 203 -6.87 -11.86 -23.04
C ASP A 203 -6.11 -10.85 -22.17
N PRO A 204 -6.76 -10.24 -21.16
CA PRO A 204 -6.06 -9.49 -20.14
C PRO A 204 -5.09 -10.41 -19.38
N GLU A 205 -4.08 -9.82 -18.76
CA GLU A 205 -3.03 -10.52 -18.05
C GLU A 205 -2.87 -9.96 -16.64
N LEU A 206 -2.70 -10.84 -15.66
CA LEU A 206 -2.32 -10.43 -14.31
C LEU A 206 -0.85 -10.04 -14.27
N LEU A 207 -0.54 -8.96 -13.54
CA LEU A 207 0.82 -8.64 -13.18
C LEU A 207 1.29 -9.60 -12.10
N LYS A 208 2.59 -9.89 -12.08
CA LYS A 208 3.18 -10.77 -11.07
C LYS A 208 2.99 -10.17 -9.66
N PHE A 209 2.49 -10.99 -8.74
CA PHE A 209 2.48 -10.66 -7.31
C PHE A 209 3.89 -10.80 -6.74
N GLU A 210 4.53 -9.71 -6.34
CA GLU A 210 5.92 -9.75 -5.86
C GLU A 210 6.26 -8.60 -4.89
N ILE A 211 7.38 -8.75 -4.17
CA ILE A 211 7.87 -7.71 -3.27
C ILE A 211 8.28 -6.46 -4.05
N VAL A 212 7.87 -5.30 -3.55
CA VAL A 212 8.45 -4.00 -3.95
C VAL A 212 9.50 -3.59 -2.93
N SER A 213 9.15 -3.66 -1.65
CA SER A 213 10.05 -3.33 -0.56
C SER A 213 9.87 -4.27 0.63
N ALA A 214 10.98 -4.64 1.26
CA ALA A 214 10.96 -5.36 2.52
C ALA A 214 10.63 -4.45 3.72
N GLY A 215 10.54 -3.12 3.55
CA GLY A 215 10.30 -2.15 4.61
C GLY A 215 9.53 -0.92 4.12
N VAL A 216 10.19 0.24 4.00
CA VAL A 216 9.55 1.47 3.51
C VAL A 216 9.14 1.30 2.04
N PRO A 217 7.90 1.65 1.63
CA PRO A 217 7.41 1.59 0.25
C PRO A 217 8.25 2.36 -0.77
N SER A 218 7.90 2.24 -2.05
CA SER A 218 8.61 2.94 -3.12
C SER A 218 8.62 4.47 -2.97
N PRO A 219 9.57 5.18 -3.60
CA PRO A 219 9.57 6.64 -3.64
C PRO A 219 8.27 7.23 -4.20
N THR A 220 7.68 6.60 -5.22
CA THR A 220 6.39 7.01 -5.80
C THR A 220 5.26 6.90 -4.78
N PHE A 221 5.23 5.81 -4.00
CA PHE A 221 4.27 5.65 -2.91
C PHE A 221 4.39 6.78 -1.89
N LEU A 222 5.61 7.11 -1.45
CA LEU A 222 5.84 8.18 -0.48
C LEU A 222 5.52 9.57 -1.06
N ALA A 223 5.68 9.77 -2.37
CA ALA A 223 5.27 11.00 -3.03
C ALA A 223 3.74 11.15 -3.02
N ALA A 224 3.00 10.10 -3.38
CA ALA A 224 1.55 10.06 -3.30
C ALA A 224 1.04 10.26 -1.87
N ALA A 225 1.69 9.64 -0.87
CA ALA A 225 1.37 9.82 0.54
C ALA A 225 1.50 11.28 1.00
N LYS A 226 2.52 12.01 0.52
CA LYS A 226 2.66 13.45 0.81
C LYS A 226 1.52 14.26 0.21
N LEU A 227 1.21 14.03 -1.08
CA LEU A 227 0.10 14.72 -1.75
C LEU A 227 -1.24 14.45 -1.06
N TRP A 228 -1.47 13.20 -0.64
CA TRP A 228 -2.62 12.83 0.19
C TRP A 228 -2.66 13.67 1.47
N ASN A 229 -1.57 13.65 2.26
CA ASN A 229 -1.48 14.36 3.55
C ASN A 229 -1.68 15.87 3.44
N ASP A 230 -1.25 16.47 2.32
CA ASP A 230 -1.33 17.91 2.06
C ASP A 230 -2.67 18.33 1.43
N SER A 231 -3.50 17.37 0.99
CA SER A 231 -4.77 17.64 0.32
C SER A 231 -5.94 17.88 1.30
N LEU A 232 -7.09 18.25 0.74
CA LEU A 232 -8.40 18.14 1.38
C LEU A 232 -9.24 17.12 0.61
N THR A 233 -10.20 16.47 1.28
CA THR A 233 -11.22 15.70 0.57
C THR A 233 -12.05 16.61 -0.32
N SER A 234 -12.80 16.01 -1.24
CA SER A 234 -13.79 16.75 -2.00
C SER A 234 -14.83 17.42 -1.09
N GLU A 235 -14.98 17.05 0.18
CA GLU A 235 -15.85 17.75 1.15
C GLU A 235 -15.13 18.71 2.09
N GLY A 236 -13.87 19.05 1.81
CA GLY A 236 -13.08 19.99 2.60
C GLY A 236 -12.55 19.42 3.92
N ALA A 237 -12.70 18.12 4.16
CA ALA A 237 -12.14 17.48 5.35
C ALA A 237 -10.63 17.26 5.17
N ARG A 238 -9.86 17.38 6.26
CA ARG A 238 -8.46 16.98 6.27
C ARG A 238 -8.37 15.45 6.30
N PRO A 239 -7.57 14.83 5.41
CA PRO A 239 -7.40 13.39 5.43
C PRO A 239 -6.57 12.95 6.64
N GLU A 240 -6.80 11.73 7.10
CA GLU A 240 -5.92 11.05 8.05
C GLU A 240 -4.56 10.80 7.37
N PRO A 241 -3.44 11.11 8.05
CA PRO A 241 -2.15 11.07 7.41
C PRO A 241 -1.63 9.65 7.18
N VAL A 242 -1.12 9.40 5.98
CA VAL A 242 -0.27 8.25 5.67
C VAL A 242 1.13 8.49 6.24
N PRO A 243 1.71 7.56 7.01
CA PRO A 243 3.06 7.73 7.56
C PRO A 243 4.12 7.98 6.49
N ILE A 244 4.95 8.99 6.68
CA ILE A 244 6.12 9.25 5.83
C ILE A 244 7.35 8.69 6.54
N ALA A 245 7.93 7.64 5.97
CA ALA A 245 9.10 6.96 6.52
C ALA A 245 10.28 6.98 5.55
N GLU A 246 11.49 6.79 6.08
CA GLU A 246 12.71 6.69 5.28
C GLU A 246 13.58 5.53 5.73
N ASN A 247 14.09 4.75 4.78
CA ASN A 247 15.14 3.77 5.04
C ASN A 247 16.45 4.51 5.32
N ARG A 248 17.02 4.31 6.52
CA ARG A 248 18.30 4.89 6.94
C ARG A 248 19.20 3.79 7.49
N LYS A 249 20.47 4.12 7.68
CA LYS A 249 21.44 3.28 8.40
C LYS A 249 22.08 4.08 9.52
N VAL A 250 22.43 3.39 10.60
CA VAL A 250 23.28 3.96 11.65
C VAL A 250 24.67 4.25 11.04
N LYS A 251 25.14 5.50 11.11
CA LYS A 251 26.47 5.89 10.62
C LYS A 251 27.53 5.99 11.73
N ALA A 252 27.11 6.27 12.96
CA ALA A 252 27.99 6.27 14.12
C ALA A 252 28.56 4.86 14.36
N LYS A 253 29.77 4.77 14.95
CA LYS A 253 30.40 3.47 15.27
C LYS A 253 29.49 2.61 16.17
N SER A 254 28.84 3.25 17.14
CA SER A 254 27.79 2.71 17.97
C SER A 254 26.83 3.83 18.34
N ALA A 255 25.54 3.66 18.02
CA ALA A 255 24.49 4.61 18.34
C ALA A 255 23.60 4.05 19.44
N GLN A 256 23.31 4.84 20.48
CA GLN A 256 22.43 4.41 21.56
C GLN A 256 20.98 4.63 21.13
N LEU A 257 20.19 3.55 21.12
CA LEU A 257 18.74 3.60 20.94
C LEU A 257 18.08 3.86 22.29
N TRP A 258 17.33 4.95 22.39
CA TRP A 258 16.69 5.40 23.64
C TRP A 258 15.19 5.13 23.62
N ASP A 259 14.60 4.89 24.79
CA ASP A 259 13.14 4.74 24.94
C ASP A 259 12.38 6.05 24.72
N ASP A 260 12.94 7.13 25.24
CA ASP A 260 12.35 8.45 25.27
C ASP A 260 13.45 9.53 25.18
N PRO A 261 13.23 10.63 24.43
CA PRO A 261 14.19 11.72 24.27
C PRO A 261 14.60 12.44 25.57
N VAL A 262 13.73 12.39 26.59
CA VAL A 262 13.89 13.07 27.88
C VAL A 262 14.46 12.11 28.92
N LYS A 263 13.84 10.94 29.13
CA LYS A 263 14.27 9.95 30.14
C LYS A 263 15.56 9.25 29.76
N ARG A 264 15.76 9.00 28.45
CA ARG A 264 16.98 8.41 27.87
C ARG A 264 17.41 7.12 28.57
N ARG A 265 16.49 6.18 28.76
CA ARG A 265 16.86 4.83 29.12
C ARG A 265 17.32 4.12 27.84
N THR A 266 18.53 3.59 27.86
CA THR A 266 19.05 2.81 26.73
C THR A 266 18.21 1.54 26.55
N ILE A 267 17.71 1.36 25.33
CA ILE A 267 17.09 0.13 24.86
C ILE A 267 18.17 -0.79 24.27
N ALA A 268 19.02 -0.26 23.39
CA ALA A 268 20.05 -1.02 22.68
C ALA A 268 21.23 -0.13 22.27
N ALA A 269 22.37 -0.74 21.97
CA ALA A 269 23.51 -0.08 21.33
C ALA A 269 23.64 -0.64 19.90
N LEU A 270 23.31 0.18 18.91
CA LEU A 270 23.24 -0.23 17.51
C LEU A 270 24.59 -0.01 16.81
N PRO A 271 25.21 -1.05 16.23
CA PRO A 271 26.45 -0.89 15.49
C PRO A 271 26.25 -0.09 14.18
N LYS A 272 27.33 0.48 13.66
CA LYS A 272 27.35 1.10 12.32
C LYS A 272 26.78 0.14 11.27
N GLY A 273 25.97 0.67 10.38
CA GLY A 273 25.35 -0.06 9.28
C GLY A 273 24.00 -0.71 9.63
N THR A 274 23.59 -0.70 10.90
CA THR A 274 22.28 -1.22 11.31
C THR A 274 21.16 -0.53 10.54
N PRO A 275 20.32 -1.27 9.79
CA PRO A 275 19.23 -0.69 9.02
C PRO A 275 18.08 -0.30 9.95
N VAL A 276 17.52 0.88 9.70
CA VAL A 276 16.39 1.42 10.46
C VAL A 276 15.40 2.11 9.52
N GLN A 277 14.15 2.18 9.94
CA GLN A 277 13.18 3.12 9.37
C GLN A 277 13.08 4.34 10.26
N ARG A 278 13.30 5.53 9.71
CA ARG A 278 12.98 6.79 10.38
C ARG A 278 11.52 7.13 10.14
N ILE A 279 10.77 7.33 11.22
CA ILE A 279 9.29 7.47 11.18
C ILE A 279 8.85 8.87 11.59
N ASP A 280 9.58 9.51 12.51
CA ASP A 280 9.28 10.85 13.01
C ASP A 280 10.59 11.60 13.27
N VAL A 281 10.54 12.93 13.19
CA VAL A 281 11.65 13.82 13.54
C VAL A 281 11.11 14.90 14.45
N ARG A 282 11.67 15.02 15.65
CA ARG A 282 11.28 16.03 16.64
C ARG A 282 12.46 16.94 17.02
N PRO A 283 12.23 18.25 17.15
CA PRO A 283 13.22 19.11 17.81
C PRO A 283 13.33 18.72 19.29
N ARG A 284 14.56 18.79 19.84
CA ARG A 284 14.82 18.53 21.27
C ARG A 284 14.34 19.67 22.18
N SER A 285 14.12 20.87 21.65
CA SER A 285 13.78 22.09 22.39
C SER A 285 13.09 23.09 21.44
N SER A 286 12.23 23.96 21.98
CA SER A 286 11.69 25.15 21.29
C SER A 286 12.75 26.21 20.96
N VAL A 287 14.02 26.00 21.36
CA VAL A 287 15.12 26.95 21.13
C VAL A 287 16.01 26.46 19.98
N PRO A 288 16.14 27.24 18.89
CA PRO A 288 16.89 26.87 17.71
C PRO A 288 18.38 27.19 17.92
N SER A 289 19.12 26.28 18.55
CA SER A 289 20.57 26.23 18.35
C SER A 289 20.95 24.89 17.71
N ARG A 290 21.84 25.00 16.72
CA ARG A 290 22.10 24.03 15.67
C ARG A 290 22.40 22.63 16.22
N SER A 291 21.86 21.59 15.55
CA SER A 291 22.34 20.18 15.47
C SER A 291 21.60 19.06 16.23
N TRP A 292 20.54 19.30 17.01
CA TRP A 292 20.03 18.24 17.92
C TRP A 292 18.58 17.85 17.70
N PHE A 293 18.28 17.23 16.56
CA PHE A 293 16.98 16.59 16.32
C PHE A 293 16.99 15.13 16.77
N TRP A 294 15.87 14.68 17.33
CA TRP A 294 15.60 13.29 17.61
C TRP A 294 14.87 12.66 16.43
N ALA A 295 15.28 11.45 16.07
CA ALA A 295 14.63 10.63 15.07
C ALA A 295 13.95 9.46 15.78
N LYS A 296 12.63 9.31 15.66
CA LYS A 296 11.97 8.06 16.03
C LYS A 296 12.28 7.04 14.96
N VAL A 297 12.80 5.89 15.37
CA VAL A 297 13.19 4.83 14.46
C VAL A 297 12.66 3.47 14.87
N THR A 298 12.46 2.59 13.90
CA THR A 298 12.33 1.14 14.11
C THR A 298 13.50 0.42 13.46
N VAL A 299 14.17 -0.45 14.21
CA VAL A 299 15.28 -1.27 13.71
C VAL A 299 14.73 -2.39 12.84
N THR A 300 15.23 -2.52 11.60
CA THR A 300 14.68 -3.45 10.60
C THR A 300 15.60 -4.62 10.28
N GLY A 301 16.75 -4.72 10.94
CA GLY A 301 17.69 -5.81 10.75
C GLY A 301 18.73 -5.89 11.86
N GLY A 302 19.42 -7.03 11.92
CA GLY A 302 20.37 -7.33 12.98
C GLY A 302 19.71 -7.83 14.28
N PRO A 303 20.50 -7.99 15.37
CA PRO A 303 20.03 -8.59 16.63
C PRO A 303 18.91 -7.82 17.32
N ASP A 304 18.78 -6.53 17.02
CA ASP A 304 17.79 -5.61 17.61
C ASP A 304 16.58 -5.36 16.72
N ALA A 305 16.39 -6.14 15.64
CA ALA A 305 15.26 -6.00 14.73
C ALA A 305 13.91 -6.05 15.48
N GLY A 306 13.02 -5.11 15.13
CA GLY A 306 11.73 -4.89 15.78
C GLY A 306 11.77 -3.93 16.97
N ARG A 307 12.94 -3.52 17.46
CA ARG A 307 13.00 -2.50 18.51
C ARG A 307 12.69 -1.12 17.93
N THR A 308 11.85 -0.36 18.63
CA THR A 308 11.54 1.04 18.31
C THR A 308 12.04 1.93 19.42
N GLY A 309 12.58 3.08 19.06
CA GLY A 309 13.09 4.07 20.00
C GLY A 309 13.52 5.34 19.30
N TRP A 310 14.38 6.08 19.96
CA TRP A 310 14.88 7.37 19.51
C TRP A 310 16.39 7.31 19.30
N LEU A 311 16.86 7.89 18.20
CA LEU A 311 18.26 8.12 17.90
C LEU A 311 18.51 9.60 17.70
N TRP A 312 19.76 10.03 17.88
CA TRP A 312 20.17 11.33 17.35
C TRP A 312 20.06 11.29 15.83
N LEU A 313 19.46 12.33 15.23
CA LEU A 313 19.41 12.42 13.77
C LEU A 313 20.83 12.43 13.16
N THR A 314 21.79 13.00 13.89
CA THR A 314 23.21 13.00 13.52
C THR A 314 23.87 11.63 13.57
N ASP A 315 23.21 10.58 14.07
CA ASP A 315 23.70 9.20 14.03
C ASP A 315 23.18 8.42 12.81
N LEU A 316 22.35 9.03 11.99
CA LEU A 316 21.77 8.44 10.77
C LEU A 316 22.46 8.95 9.50
N SER A 317 22.58 8.07 8.50
CA SER A 317 22.94 8.38 7.11
C SER A 317 21.95 9.36 6.47
#